data_AF-A0A938N4M2-F1
#
_entry.id   AF-A0A938N4M2-F1
#
_cell.length_a   1.000
_cell.length_b   1.000
_cell.length_c   1.000
_cell.angle_alpha   90.00
_cell.angle_beta   90.00
_cell.angle_gamma   90.00
#
_symmetry.space_group_name_H-M   'P 1'
#
loop_
_entity.id
_entity.type
_entity.pdbx_description
1 polymer ?
#
loop_
_entity_poly.entity_id
_entity_poly.type
_entity_poly.pdbx_seq_one_letter_code
_entity_poly.pdbx_strand_id
1 'polypeptide(L)'
;MVINIQELWTVGIAANYMLDQPFPWGKAAGDVLDAARAVPFAWGVLPALLGAGLGAGTVAALWQRSRRTPDLIARAGLARTFQNIRLFTDLSLIENVLVGMDSRMTSGFWTNLLRLPAFARERAWTEREALELLEFVGLAERAHEAAGSLPYGHRRRLEIARALASKPAVLLLDEPAAGMNPSEVVELMELIRRVRDRGVTVILIEHHMKLVMGISDRIVVLQYGKLIGQGAPAQIQADRRCIEAYLGTEGEG
;
A
#
# COMPACT_ATOMS: atom_id res chain seq x y z
N MET A 1 -11.47 17.84 -8.00
CA MET A 1 -11.14 16.47 -8.40
C MET A 1 -10.94 15.67 -7.13
N VAL A 2 -12.00 15.18 -6.50
CA VAL A 2 -11.92 14.39 -5.26
C VAL A 2 -10.98 13.21 -5.53
N ILE A 3 -9.89 13.11 -4.78
CA ILE A 3 -9.03 11.94 -4.84
C ILE A 3 -9.30 11.19 -3.54
N ASN A 4 -10.29 10.30 -3.59
CA ASN A 4 -10.43 9.25 -2.60
C ASN A 4 -9.21 8.33 -2.78
N ILE A 5 -8.44 8.00 -1.74
CA ILE A 5 -7.32 7.05 -1.89
C ILE A 5 -7.84 5.64 -2.22
N GLN A 6 -9.09 5.30 -1.89
CA GLN A 6 -9.74 4.14 -2.46
C GLN A 6 -9.91 4.30 -3.96
N GLU A 7 -10.19 5.48 -4.51
CA GLU A 7 -10.16 5.68 -5.97
C GLU A 7 -8.75 5.76 -6.52
N LEU A 8 -7.76 6.36 -5.85
CA LEU A 8 -6.38 6.39 -6.35
C LEU A 8 -5.74 4.99 -6.30
N TRP A 9 -6.03 4.21 -5.26
CA TRP A 9 -5.71 2.80 -5.21
C TRP A 9 -6.59 2.00 -6.15
N THR A 10 -7.88 2.28 -6.32
CA THR A 10 -8.72 1.54 -7.29
C THR A 10 -8.24 1.91 -8.70
N VAL A 11 -8.43 3.12 -9.18
CA VAL A 11 -7.97 3.60 -10.48
C VAL A 11 -6.47 3.35 -10.74
N GLY A 12 -5.58 3.54 -9.76
CA GLY A 12 -4.15 3.31 -9.94
C GLY A 12 -3.72 1.84 -9.80
N ILE A 13 -4.43 1.05 -8.99
CA ILE A 13 -4.02 -0.29 -8.55
C ILE A 13 -5.20 -1.31 -8.64
N ALA A 14 -6.34 -1.21 -7.95
CA ALA A 14 -7.41 -2.23 -7.95
C ALA A 14 -8.32 -2.30 -9.20
N ALA A 15 -8.45 -1.25 -10.00
CA ALA A 15 -9.01 -1.22 -11.35
C ALA A 15 -8.05 -1.88 -12.35
N ASN A 16 -6.78 -2.04 -11.98
CA ASN A 16 -5.87 -2.99 -12.62
C ASN A 16 -6.00 -4.43 -12.04
N TYR A 17 -6.67 -4.64 -10.89
CA TYR A 17 -6.69 -5.93 -10.15
C TYR A 17 -7.86 -6.84 -10.50
N MET A 18 -9.02 -6.32 -10.89
CA MET A 18 -9.98 -7.17 -11.56
C MET A 18 -9.66 -7.10 -13.03
N LEU A 19 -9.30 -8.23 -13.61
CA LEU A 19 -9.94 -8.79 -14.80
C LEU A 19 -8.97 -9.87 -15.32
N ASP A 20 -9.37 -11.13 -15.13
CA ASP A 20 -9.12 -12.27 -16.04
C ASP A 20 -9.56 -11.98 -17.50
N GLN A 21 -9.87 -10.72 -17.82
CA GLN A 21 -10.34 -10.37 -19.14
C GLN A 21 -9.16 -10.13 -20.06
N PRO A 22 -9.20 -10.79 -21.24
CA PRO A 22 -8.18 -10.64 -22.24
C PRO A 22 -8.09 -9.17 -22.67
N PHE A 23 -6.99 -8.83 -23.34
CA PHE A 23 -6.84 -7.52 -23.98
C PHE A 23 -8.11 -7.19 -24.77
N PRO A 24 -8.68 -5.98 -24.63
CA PRO A 24 -9.87 -5.60 -25.37
C PRO A 24 -9.50 -5.37 -26.84
N TRP A 25 -9.20 -6.47 -27.54
CA TRP A 25 -8.74 -6.50 -28.93
C TRP A 25 -9.71 -5.74 -29.84
N GLY A 26 -11.02 -5.81 -29.58
CA GLY A 26 -12.02 -5.06 -30.34
C GLY A 26 -11.86 -3.55 -30.23
N LYS A 27 -11.53 -3.03 -29.04
CA LYS A 27 -11.34 -1.59 -28.83
C LYS A 27 -9.98 -1.13 -29.38
N ALA A 28 -8.92 -1.90 -29.13
CA ALA A 28 -7.60 -1.62 -29.68
C ALA A 28 -7.61 -1.65 -31.22
N ALA A 29 -8.33 -2.60 -31.83
CA ALA A 29 -8.53 -2.65 -33.27
C ALA A 29 -9.35 -1.46 -33.79
N GLY A 30 -10.38 -1.02 -33.05
CA GLY A 30 -11.15 0.19 -33.36
C GLY A 30 -10.31 1.46 -33.35
N ASP A 31 -9.54 1.68 -32.28
CA ASP A 31 -8.65 2.83 -32.13
C ASP A 31 -7.55 2.84 -33.22
N VAL A 32 -7.04 1.66 -33.58
CA VAL A 32 -6.11 1.46 -34.71
C VAL A 32 -6.79 1.78 -36.05
N LEU A 33 -8.04 1.36 -36.25
CA LEU A 33 -8.78 1.61 -37.49
C LEU A 33 -9.05 3.10 -37.67
N ASP A 34 -9.43 3.79 -36.60
CA ASP A 34 -9.71 5.21 -36.61
C ASP A 34 -8.43 6.03 -36.79
N ALA A 35 -7.31 5.60 -36.18
CA ALA A 35 -6.00 6.16 -36.47
C ALA A 35 -5.59 5.94 -37.94
N ALA A 36 -5.84 4.76 -38.51
CA ALA A 36 -5.57 4.45 -39.91
C ALA A 36 -6.44 5.27 -40.88
N ARG A 37 -7.69 5.55 -40.52
CA ARG A 37 -8.61 6.45 -41.27
C ARG A 37 -8.20 7.92 -41.22
N ALA A 38 -7.48 8.32 -40.17
CA ALA A 38 -6.96 9.67 -40.01
C ALA A 38 -5.62 9.91 -40.75
N VAL A 39 -4.97 8.86 -41.28
CA VAL A 39 -3.74 9.01 -42.07
C VAL A 39 -4.10 9.50 -43.48
N PRO A 40 -3.56 10.64 -43.96
CA PRO A 40 -3.80 11.12 -45.31
C PRO A 40 -3.41 10.08 -46.36
N PHE A 41 -4.28 9.85 -47.35
CA PHE A 41 -4.12 8.85 -48.42
C PHE A 41 -2.78 8.94 -49.18
N ALA A 42 -2.11 10.10 -49.13
CA ALA A 42 -0.83 10.37 -49.80
C ALA A 42 0.37 9.53 -49.30
N TRP A 43 0.27 8.86 -48.14
CA TRP A 43 1.41 8.15 -47.53
C TRP A 43 1.36 6.62 -47.72
N GLY A 44 0.35 6.09 -48.40
CA GLY A 44 0.20 4.66 -48.66
C GLY A 44 -0.17 3.83 -47.43
N VAL A 45 -0.58 2.58 -47.66
CA VAL A 45 -1.12 1.69 -46.62
C VAL A 45 -0.02 1.17 -45.66
N LEU A 46 1.23 1.10 -46.12
CA LEU A 46 2.34 0.49 -45.36
C LEU A 46 2.75 1.30 -44.11
N PRO A 47 2.93 2.64 -44.16
CA PRO A 47 3.24 3.42 -42.96
C PRO A 47 2.09 3.50 -41.95
N ALA A 48 0.83 3.46 -42.43
CA ALA A 48 -0.35 3.41 -41.56
C ALA A 48 -0.40 2.09 -40.76
N LEU A 49 -0.11 0.94 -41.40
CA LEU A 49 -0.02 -0.36 -40.73
C LEU A 49 1.14 -0.42 -39.73
N LEU A 50 2.30 0.15 -40.06
CA LEU A 50 3.45 0.23 -39.15
C LEU A 50 3.15 1.12 -37.93
N GLY A 51 2.52 2.28 -38.13
CA GLY A 51 2.10 3.17 -37.06
C GLY A 51 1.07 2.54 -36.12
N ALA A 52 0.09 1.84 -36.70
CA ALA A 52 -0.89 1.06 -35.96
C ALA A 52 -0.26 -0.05 -35.11
N GLY A 53 0.69 -0.81 -35.68
CA GLY A 53 1.42 -1.86 -34.97
C GLY A 53 2.25 -1.32 -33.81
N LEU A 54 2.98 -0.22 -34.02
CA LEU A 54 3.75 0.47 -32.97
C LEU A 54 2.84 1.05 -31.87
N GLY A 55 1.70 1.64 -32.26
CA GLY A 55 0.71 2.16 -31.31
C GLY A 55 0.10 1.06 -30.45
N ALA A 56 -0.39 -0.02 -31.06
CA ALA A 56 -0.92 -1.18 -30.35
C ALA A 56 0.12 -1.84 -29.45
N GLY A 57 1.36 -1.99 -29.92
CA GLY A 57 2.48 -2.52 -29.13
C GLY A 57 2.82 -1.65 -27.93
N THR A 58 2.81 -0.32 -28.09
CA THR A 58 3.07 0.64 -27.00
C THR A 58 1.94 0.63 -25.97
N VAL A 59 0.68 0.60 -26.43
CA VAL A 59 -0.49 0.48 -25.55
C VAL A 59 -0.46 -0.86 -24.80
N ALA A 60 -0.14 -1.97 -25.47
CA ALA A 60 0.01 -3.27 -24.82
C ALA A 60 1.15 -3.29 -23.80
N ALA A 61 2.30 -2.69 -24.11
CA ALA A 61 3.42 -2.59 -23.18
C ALA A 61 3.10 -1.70 -21.97
N LEU A 62 2.44 -0.56 -22.17
CA LEU A 62 1.96 0.31 -21.09
C LEU A 62 0.91 -0.41 -20.23
N TRP A 63 -0.02 -1.13 -20.87
CA TRP A 63 -1.07 -1.90 -20.21
C TRP A 63 -0.53 -3.09 -19.41
N GLN A 64 0.54 -3.74 -19.86
CA GLN A 64 1.25 -4.76 -19.07
C GLN A 64 2.01 -4.13 -17.90
N ARG A 65 2.62 -2.96 -18.09
CA ARG A 65 3.44 -2.30 -17.07
C ARG A 65 2.60 -1.69 -15.94
N SER A 66 1.36 -1.26 -16.22
CA SER A 66 0.43 -0.73 -15.21
C SER A 66 -0.20 -1.82 -14.34
N ARG A 67 -0.25 -3.08 -14.79
CA ARG A 67 -0.89 -4.21 -14.08
C ARG A 67 0.11 -5.09 -13.32
N ARG A 68 0.97 -4.49 -12.48
CA ARG A 68 1.78 -5.28 -11.53
C ARG A 68 0.87 -5.86 -10.45
N THR A 69 0.91 -7.18 -10.31
CA THR A 69 0.21 -7.89 -9.24
C THR A 69 0.73 -7.44 -7.86
N PRO A 70 -0.11 -7.50 -6.80
CA PRO A 70 0.27 -7.03 -5.46
C PRO A 70 1.55 -7.71 -4.93
N ASP A 71 1.84 -8.94 -5.32
CA ASP A 71 3.09 -9.64 -4.97
C ASP A 71 4.31 -8.97 -5.62
N LEU A 72 4.22 -8.48 -6.86
CA LEU A 72 5.30 -7.74 -7.52
C LEU A 72 5.52 -6.37 -6.86
N ILE A 73 4.45 -5.74 -6.38
CA ILE A 73 4.51 -4.46 -5.66
C ILE A 73 5.12 -4.65 -4.26
N ALA A 74 4.72 -5.71 -3.55
CA ALA A 74 5.29 -6.09 -2.26
C ALA A 74 6.78 -6.44 -2.40
N ARG A 75 7.15 -7.20 -3.43
CA ARG A 75 8.55 -7.50 -3.79
C ARG A 75 9.35 -6.25 -4.20
N ALA A 76 8.68 -5.22 -4.71
CA ALA A 76 9.29 -3.92 -4.98
C ALA A 76 9.46 -3.05 -3.72
N GLY A 77 9.09 -3.55 -2.53
CA GLY A 77 9.32 -2.90 -1.25
C GLY A 77 8.19 -1.97 -0.80
N LEU A 78 6.97 -2.12 -1.32
CA LEU A 78 5.80 -1.37 -0.85
C LEU A 78 4.88 -2.27 0.00
N ALA A 79 4.62 -1.88 1.24
CA ALA A 79 3.63 -2.52 2.10
C ALA A 79 2.49 -1.55 2.43
N ARG A 80 1.27 -2.08 2.61
CA ARG A 80 0.08 -1.32 2.95
C ARG A 80 -0.69 -1.98 4.10
N THR A 81 -1.16 -1.18 5.04
CA THR A 81 -2.20 -1.58 5.99
C THR A 81 -3.57 -1.11 5.50
N PHE A 82 -4.64 -1.81 5.90
CA PHE A 82 -6.00 -1.46 5.49
C PHE A 82 -6.74 -0.75 6.64
N GLN A 83 -7.65 0.16 6.31
CA GLN A 83 -8.50 0.82 7.31
C GLN A 83 -9.21 -0.21 8.20
N ASN A 84 -9.78 -1.27 7.60
CA ASN A 84 -10.24 -2.46 8.31
C ASN A 84 -9.10 -3.45 8.50
N ILE A 85 -8.82 -3.82 9.74
CA ILE A 85 -7.75 -4.75 10.09
C ILE A 85 -8.01 -6.11 9.41
N ARG A 86 -7.11 -6.53 8.52
CA ARG A 86 -7.20 -7.81 7.82
C ARG A 86 -6.24 -8.83 8.39
N LEU A 87 -6.46 -9.28 9.63
CA LEU A 87 -5.65 -10.34 10.24
C LEU A 87 -6.27 -11.71 10.02
N PHE A 88 -5.44 -12.75 10.05
CA PHE A 88 -5.91 -14.12 10.13
C PHE A 88 -6.24 -14.40 11.60
N THR A 89 -7.52 -14.31 11.96
CA THR A 89 -7.98 -14.33 13.36
C THR A 89 -7.70 -15.64 14.08
N ASP A 90 -7.73 -16.76 13.35
CA ASP A 90 -7.55 -18.10 13.88
C ASP A 90 -6.07 -18.48 14.00
N LEU A 91 -5.20 -17.73 13.32
CA LEU A 91 -3.76 -17.90 13.42
C LEU A 91 -3.22 -17.15 14.65
N SER A 92 -2.13 -17.67 15.19
CA SER A 92 -1.38 -17.00 16.24
C SER A 92 -0.76 -15.68 15.76
N LEU A 93 -0.33 -14.86 16.71
CA LEU A 93 0.37 -13.61 16.42
C LEU A 93 1.62 -13.86 15.57
N ILE A 94 2.43 -14.86 15.95
CA ILE A 94 3.64 -15.20 15.19
C ILE A 94 3.32 -15.72 13.79
N GLU A 95 2.30 -16.56 13.63
CA GLU A 95 1.87 -17.05 12.31
C GLU A 95 1.40 -15.92 11.40
N ASN A 96 0.69 -14.92 11.94
CA ASN A 96 0.33 -13.73 11.17
C ASN A 96 1.55 -12.98 10.64
N VAL A 97 2.62 -12.87 11.43
CA VAL A 97 3.88 -12.22 11.01
C VAL A 97 4.61 -13.08 9.99
N LEU A 98 4.69 -14.40 10.20
CA LEU A 98 5.30 -15.36 9.26
C LEU A 98 4.66 -15.30 7.87
N VAL A 99 3.33 -15.12 7.78
CA VAL A 99 2.64 -14.94 6.49
C VAL A 99 3.16 -13.70 5.74
N GLY A 100 3.52 -12.63 6.46
CA GLY A 100 4.13 -11.44 5.84
C GLY A 100 5.54 -11.69 5.29
N MET A 101 6.22 -12.75 5.74
CA MET A 101 7.56 -13.13 5.30
C MET A 101 7.57 -14.02 4.06
N ASP A 102 6.42 -14.55 3.64
CA ASP A 102 6.29 -15.49 2.51
C ASP A 102 7.01 -14.99 1.24
N SER A 103 6.88 -13.71 0.93
CA SER A 103 7.55 -13.06 -0.21
C SER A 103 9.10 -13.13 -0.19
N ARG A 104 9.70 -13.41 0.97
CA ARG A 104 11.14 -13.50 1.22
C ARG A 104 11.62 -14.94 1.41
N MET A 105 10.72 -15.91 1.47
CA MET A 105 11.09 -17.31 1.62
C MET A 105 11.61 -17.85 0.28
N THR A 106 12.72 -18.56 0.34
CA THR A 106 13.44 -19.12 -0.82
C THR A 106 13.22 -20.62 -0.97
N SER A 107 12.64 -21.24 0.05
CA SER A 107 12.42 -22.67 0.09
C SER A 107 11.31 -23.09 -0.87
N GLY A 108 11.72 -23.75 -1.95
CA GLY A 108 10.83 -24.28 -2.98
C GLY A 108 9.99 -25.48 -2.53
N PHE A 109 9.04 -25.89 -3.38
CA PHE A 109 8.15 -27.02 -3.13
C PHE A 109 8.90 -28.30 -2.71
N TRP A 110 9.99 -28.65 -3.41
CA TRP A 110 10.74 -29.87 -3.15
C TRP A 110 11.56 -29.83 -1.86
N THR A 111 12.12 -28.67 -1.49
CA THR A 111 12.82 -28.51 -0.19
C THR A 111 11.86 -28.61 0.98
N ASN A 112 10.63 -28.11 0.83
CA ASN A 112 9.56 -28.24 1.82
C ASN A 112 9.05 -29.68 1.93
N LEU A 113 8.80 -30.33 0.79
CA LEU A 113 8.30 -31.72 0.75
C LEU A 113 9.31 -32.72 1.32
N LEU A 114 10.59 -32.58 0.96
CA LEU A 114 11.66 -33.48 1.39
C LEU A 114 12.28 -33.12 2.75
N ARG A 115 11.76 -32.07 3.43
CA ARG A 115 12.23 -31.59 4.75
C ARG A 115 13.76 -31.47 4.85
N LEU A 116 14.39 -30.96 3.79
CA LEU A 116 15.84 -30.88 3.71
C LEU A 116 16.40 -29.95 4.81
N PRO A 117 17.69 -30.08 5.22
CA PRO A 117 18.28 -29.22 6.26
C PRO A 117 18.24 -27.72 5.96
N ALA A 118 18.05 -27.33 4.69
CA ALA A 118 17.81 -25.96 4.27
C ALA A 118 16.46 -25.42 4.80
N PHE A 119 15.41 -26.24 4.79
CA PHE A 119 14.09 -25.88 5.34
C PHE A 119 14.14 -25.63 6.85
N ALA A 120 14.83 -26.50 7.60
CA ALA A 120 14.99 -26.31 9.04
C ALA A 120 15.74 -25.01 9.39
N ARG A 121 16.77 -24.67 8.60
CA ARG A 121 17.52 -23.42 8.74
C ARG A 121 16.68 -22.19 8.43
N GLU A 122 15.95 -22.20 7.31
CA GLU A 122 15.07 -21.09 6.93
C GLU A 122 13.97 -20.91 7.98
N ARG A 123 13.29 -21.98 8.40
CA ARG A 123 12.27 -21.93 9.45
C ARG A 123 12.79 -21.31 10.74
N ALA A 124 13.93 -21.77 11.24
CA ALA A 124 14.51 -21.25 12.48
C ALA A 124 14.96 -19.79 12.37
N TRP A 125 15.26 -19.30 11.17
CA TRP A 125 15.56 -17.89 10.92
C TRP A 125 14.28 -17.05 10.83
N THR A 126 13.27 -17.51 10.08
CA THR A 126 11.99 -16.82 9.91
C THR A 126 11.25 -16.68 11.25
N GLU A 127 11.28 -17.73 12.08
CA GLU A 127 10.68 -17.71 13.42
C GLU A 127 11.37 -16.70 14.35
N ARG A 128 12.71 -16.62 14.31
CA ARG A 128 13.48 -15.63 15.08
C ARG A 128 13.15 -14.21 14.64
N GLU A 129 13.16 -13.93 13.34
CA GLU A 129 12.84 -12.61 12.82
C GLU A 129 11.38 -12.21 13.09
N ALA A 130 10.45 -13.16 13.05
CA ALA A 130 9.06 -12.91 13.42
C ALA A 130 8.91 -12.53 14.91
N LEU A 131 9.65 -13.20 15.80
CA LEU A 131 9.69 -12.86 17.23
C LEU A 131 10.30 -11.47 17.47
N GLU A 132 11.39 -11.11 16.78
CA GLU A 132 11.99 -9.78 16.85
C GLU A 132 11.01 -8.67 16.40
N LEU A 133 10.19 -8.95 15.38
CA LEU A 133 9.15 -8.02 14.93
C LEU A 133 8.01 -7.90 15.95
N LEU A 134 7.60 -9.01 16.56
CA LEU A 134 6.62 -9.00 17.65
C LEU A 134 7.14 -8.24 18.87
N GLU A 135 8.40 -8.43 19.23
CA GLU A 135 9.05 -7.67 20.30
C GLU A 135 9.08 -6.18 19.97
N PHE A 136 9.46 -5.83 18.74
CA PHE A 136 9.46 -4.45 18.28
C PHE A 136 8.10 -3.76 18.43
N VAL A 137 6.99 -4.46 18.14
CA VAL A 137 5.64 -3.90 18.30
C VAL A 137 5.05 -4.10 19.72
N GLY A 138 5.80 -4.71 20.64
CA GLY A 138 5.38 -4.94 22.03
C GLY A 138 4.34 -6.06 22.19
N LEU A 139 4.45 -7.13 21.39
CA LEU A 139 3.55 -8.29 21.36
C LEU A 139 4.26 -9.64 21.57
N ALA A 140 5.56 -9.66 21.88
CA ALA A 140 6.35 -10.90 22.00
C ALA A 140 5.80 -11.89 23.02
N GLU A 141 5.39 -11.43 24.21
CA GLU A 141 4.85 -12.30 25.28
C GLU A 141 3.58 -13.04 24.86
N ARG A 142 2.87 -12.51 23.87
CA ARG A 142 1.59 -13.02 23.37
C ARG A 142 1.73 -13.77 22.04
N ALA A 143 2.96 -14.06 21.62
CA ALA A 143 3.27 -14.57 20.28
C ALA A 143 2.44 -15.79 19.85
N HIS A 144 2.06 -16.65 20.80
CA HIS A 144 1.30 -17.88 20.54
C HIS A 144 -0.22 -17.75 20.78
N GLU A 145 -0.71 -16.58 21.19
CA GLU A 145 -2.14 -16.32 21.31
C GLU A 145 -2.79 -16.17 19.92
N ALA A 146 -4.07 -16.52 19.80
CA ALA A 146 -4.83 -16.29 18.58
C ALA A 146 -5.05 -14.78 18.33
N ALA A 147 -4.80 -14.30 17.11
CA ALA A 147 -4.90 -12.88 16.75
C ALA A 147 -6.31 -12.31 16.95
N GLY A 148 -7.36 -13.15 16.85
CA GLY A 148 -8.75 -12.77 17.10
C GLY A 148 -9.04 -12.33 18.54
N SER A 149 -8.23 -12.78 19.51
CA SER A 149 -8.39 -12.45 20.94
C SER A 149 -7.81 -11.09 21.33
N LEU A 150 -7.05 -10.45 20.44
CA LEU A 150 -6.39 -9.18 20.73
C LEU A 150 -7.39 -8.01 20.77
N PRO A 151 -7.22 -7.07 21.72
CA PRO A 151 -7.88 -5.77 21.66
C PRO A 151 -7.52 -5.00 20.37
N TYR A 152 -8.34 -4.02 20.01
CA TYR A 152 -8.22 -3.32 18.72
C TYR A 152 -6.84 -2.68 18.49
N GLY A 153 -6.28 -1.94 19.45
CA GLY A 153 -4.93 -1.36 19.32
C GLY A 153 -3.84 -2.42 19.10
N HIS A 154 -3.90 -3.54 19.82
CA HIS A 154 -2.96 -4.65 19.64
C HIS A 154 -3.09 -5.30 18.26
N ARG A 155 -4.32 -5.45 17.74
CA ARG A 155 -4.53 -5.94 16.36
C ARG A 155 -3.90 -5.01 15.32
N ARG A 156 -3.97 -3.69 15.52
CA ARG A 156 -3.31 -2.73 14.61
C ARG A 156 -1.78 -2.87 14.65
N ARG A 157 -1.20 -3.04 15.84
CA ARG A 157 0.24 -3.28 16.01
C ARG A 157 0.70 -4.59 15.34
N LEU A 158 -0.10 -5.66 15.45
CA LEU A 158 0.17 -6.92 14.76
C LEU A 158 0.12 -6.75 13.22
N GLU A 159 -0.82 -5.97 12.71
CA GLU A 159 -0.90 -5.68 11.28
C GLU A 159 0.35 -4.94 10.77
N ILE A 160 0.87 -3.99 11.55
CA ILE A 160 2.14 -3.30 11.28
C ILE A 160 3.30 -4.29 11.32
N ALA A 161 3.39 -5.17 12.32
CA ALA A 161 4.44 -6.20 12.39
C ALA A 161 4.45 -7.10 11.15
N ARG A 162 3.27 -7.59 10.72
CA ARG A 162 3.13 -8.37 9.50
C ARG A 162 3.53 -7.59 8.25
N ALA A 163 3.17 -6.31 8.16
CA ALA A 163 3.58 -5.46 7.05
C ALA A 163 5.10 -5.22 7.01
N LEU A 164 5.74 -5.07 8.17
CA LEU A 164 7.20 -4.93 8.27
C LEU A 164 7.95 -6.22 7.96
N ALA A 165 7.31 -7.38 8.13
CA ALA A 165 7.90 -8.69 7.87
C ALA A 165 8.36 -8.86 6.41
N SER A 166 7.72 -8.16 5.48
CA SER A 166 8.12 -8.11 4.07
C SER A 166 9.33 -7.20 3.78
N LYS A 167 9.89 -6.53 4.80
CA LYS A 167 10.96 -5.52 4.68
C LYS A 167 10.65 -4.42 3.66
N PRO A 168 9.54 -3.69 3.84
CA PRO A 168 9.19 -2.62 2.92
C PRO A 168 10.18 -1.45 3.02
N ALA A 169 10.49 -0.85 1.88
CA ALA A 169 11.11 0.47 1.81
C ALA A 169 10.08 1.57 2.11
N VAL A 170 8.81 1.34 1.77
CA VAL A 170 7.69 2.27 1.98
C VAL A 170 6.51 1.55 2.64
N LEU A 171 6.03 2.08 3.76
CA LEU A 171 4.84 1.62 4.49
C LEU A 171 3.71 2.65 4.33
N LEU A 172 2.57 2.21 3.77
CA LEU A 172 1.35 3.00 3.64
C LEU A 172 0.40 2.70 4.81
N LEU A 173 0.03 3.74 5.56
CA LEU A 173 -0.92 3.67 6.68
C LEU A 173 -2.17 4.49 6.35
N ASP A 174 -3.31 3.81 6.31
CA ASP A 174 -4.62 4.38 5.93
C ASP A 174 -5.51 4.49 7.17
N GLU A 175 -5.66 5.70 7.69
CA GLU A 175 -6.41 6.05 8.92
C GLU A 175 -6.13 5.12 10.12
N PRO A 176 -4.86 4.94 10.53
CA PRO A 176 -4.50 3.90 11.48
C PRO A 176 -5.00 4.16 12.91
N ALA A 177 -5.35 5.40 13.25
CA ALA A 177 -5.87 5.80 14.56
C ALA A 177 -7.40 5.74 14.68
N ALA A 178 -8.12 5.42 13.60
CA ALA A 178 -9.57 5.32 13.64
C ALA A 178 -10.03 4.25 14.65
N GLY A 179 -10.89 4.66 15.61
CA GLY A 179 -11.43 3.78 16.64
C GLY A 179 -10.49 3.48 17.82
N MET A 180 -9.35 4.15 17.92
CA MET A 180 -8.41 4.01 19.04
C MET A 180 -8.68 5.04 20.14
N ASN A 181 -8.42 4.66 21.39
CA ASN A 181 -8.46 5.61 22.49
C ASN A 181 -7.22 6.54 22.50
N PRO A 182 -7.22 7.68 23.22
CA PRO A 182 -6.10 8.62 23.20
C PRO A 182 -4.75 8.05 23.64
N SER A 183 -4.74 7.03 24.53
CA SER A 183 -3.51 6.36 24.97
C SER A 183 -2.94 5.49 23.85
N GLU A 184 -3.80 4.68 23.23
CA GLU A 184 -3.46 3.83 22.09
C GLU A 184 -2.92 4.65 20.91
N VAL A 185 -3.47 5.84 20.65
CA VAL A 185 -2.97 6.76 19.62
C VAL A 185 -1.53 7.20 19.90
N VAL A 186 -1.19 7.50 21.16
CA VAL A 186 0.18 7.90 21.54
C VAL A 186 1.16 6.75 21.33
N GLU A 187 0.77 5.54 21.71
CA GLU A 187 1.60 4.36 21.51
C GLU A 187 1.80 4.04 20.01
N LEU A 188 0.75 4.21 19.21
CA LEU A 188 0.83 4.07 17.75
C LEU A 188 1.77 5.13 17.15
N MET A 189 1.67 6.39 17.58
CA MET A 189 2.58 7.46 17.15
C MET A 189 4.04 7.12 17.43
N GLU A 190 4.34 6.59 18.62
CA GLU A 190 5.68 6.15 18.99
C GLU A 190 6.13 4.96 18.14
N LEU A 191 5.26 3.98 17.89
CA LEU A 191 5.58 2.86 17.00
C LEU A 191 5.92 3.35 15.58
N ILE A 192 5.13 4.26 15.01
CA ILE A 192 5.37 4.79 13.66
C ILE A 192 6.71 5.53 13.59
N ARG A 193 7.05 6.31 14.62
CA ARG A 193 8.37 6.96 14.72
C ARG A 193 9.50 5.95 14.71
N ARG A 194 9.41 4.91 15.55
CA ARG A 194 10.43 3.85 15.59
C ARG A 194 10.55 3.10 14.25
N VAL A 195 9.46 2.94 13.51
CA VAL A 195 9.49 2.35 12.15
C VAL A 195 10.27 3.24 11.19
N ARG A 196 9.97 4.54 11.19
CA ARG A 196 10.71 5.53 10.38
C ARG A 196 12.19 5.56 10.75
N ASP A 197 12.51 5.52 12.04
CA ASP A 197 13.90 5.59 12.53
C ASP A 197 14.72 4.34 12.14
N ARG A 198 14.06 3.23 11.75
CA ARG A 198 14.68 2.05 11.12
C ARG A 198 14.95 2.22 9.61
N GLY A 199 14.66 3.39 9.04
CA GLY A 199 14.89 3.71 7.62
C GLY A 199 13.72 3.39 6.70
N VAL A 200 12.54 3.06 7.24
CA VAL A 200 11.33 2.82 6.43
C VAL A 200 10.63 4.14 6.15
N THR A 201 10.33 4.43 4.89
CA THR A 201 9.52 5.61 4.54
C THR A 201 8.06 5.34 4.91
N VAL A 202 7.44 6.22 5.70
CA VAL A 202 6.03 6.07 6.07
C VAL A 202 5.20 7.11 5.33
N ILE A 203 4.16 6.67 4.62
CA ILE A 203 3.12 7.53 4.08
C ILE A 203 1.87 7.29 4.88
N LEU A 204 1.39 8.34 5.53
CA LEU A 204 0.25 8.32 6.41
C LEU A 204 -0.89 9.14 5.81
N ILE A 205 -2.08 8.56 5.78
CA ILE A 205 -3.32 9.26 5.51
C ILE A 205 -4.08 9.29 6.83
N GLU A 206 -4.33 10.49 7.34
CA GLU A 206 -5.09 10.60 8.57
C GLU A 206 -5.78 11.96 8.76
N HIS A 207 -6.89 11.96 9.49
CA HIS A 207 -7.67 13.13 9.90
C HIS A 207 -7.45 13.53 11.37
N HIS A 208 -6.90 12.65 12.22
CA HIS A 208 -6.53 12.99 13.60
C HIS A 208 -5.30 13.92 13.67
N MET A 209 -5.54 15.23 13.83
CA MET A 209 -4.51 16.26 13.76
C MET A 209 -3.35 16.08 14.75
N LYS A 210 -3.59 15.59 15.97
CA LYS A 210 -2.50 15.31 16.93
C LYS A 210 -1.47 14.31 16.38
N LEU A 211 -1.95 13.28 15.66
CA LEU A 211 -1.10 12.25 15.08
C LEU A 211 -0.36 12.84 13.89
N VAL A 212 -1.09 13.43 12.95
CA VAL A 212 -0.53 14.05 11.73
C VAL A 212 0.56 15.06 12.07
N MET A 213 0.27 16.02 12.95
CA MET A 213 1.23 17.05 13.35
C MET A 213 2.39 16.49 14.19
N GLY A 214 2.10 15.43 14.95
CA GLY A 214 3.06 14.85 15.89
C GLY A 214 4.14 14.01 15.22
N ILE A 215 3.88 13.36 14.08
CA ILE A 215 4.83 12.39 13.48
C ILE A 215 5.24 12.69 12.04
N SER A 216 4.62 13.66 11.37
CA SER A 216 4.91 13.95 9.96
C SER A 216 6.06 14.93 9.82
N ASP A 217 7.04 14.60 8.99
CA ASP A 217 8.10 15.54 8.59
C ASP A 217 7.60 16.55 7.54
N ARG A 218 6.63 16.11 6.71
CA ARG A 218 5.96 16.90 5.68
C ARG A 218 4.51 16.47 5.57
N ILE A 219 3.62 17.45 5.41
CA ILE A 219 2.18 17.28 5.27
C ILE A 219 1.75 17.77 3.90
N VAL A 220 0.76 17.10 3.32
CA VAL A 220 0.07 17.47 2.09
C VAL A 220 -1.42 17.52 2.40
N VAL A 221 -2.06 18.65 2.13
CA VAL A 221 -3.48 18.87 2.40
C VAL A 221 -4.24 18.96 1.08
N LEU A 222 -5.25 18.12 0.93
CA LEU A 222 -6.09 18.04 -0.25
C LEU A 222 -7.53 18.42 0.11
N GLN A 223 -8.16 19.31 -0.67
CA GLN A 223 -9.57 19.64 -0.55
C GLN A 223 -10.25 19.44 -1.90
N TYR A 224 -11.30 18.62 -1.94
CA TYR A 224 -11.91 18.15 -3.18
C TYR A 224 -10.86 17.69 -4.21
N GLY A 225 -9.83 16.99 -3.68
CA GLY A 225 -8.57 16.57 -4.31
C GLY A 225 -7.86 17.58 -5.21
N LYS A 226 -7.99 18.87 -4.88
CA LYS A 226 -7.03 19.89 -5.24
C LYS A 226 -6.05 20.07 -4.07
N LEU A 227 -4.77 20.26 -4.39
CA LEU A 227 -3.77 20.62 -3.41
C LEU A 227 -4.06 22.02 -2.87
N ILE A 228 -4.27 22.13 -1.56
CA ILE A 228 -4.52 23.41 -0.89
C ILE A 228 -3.35 23.86 -0.02
N GLY A 229 -2.50 22.94 0.43
CA GLY A 229 -1.29 23.24 1.19
C GLY A 229 -0.30 22.08 1.19
N GLN A 230 1.00 22.40 1.25
CA GLN A 230 2.06 21.42 1.51
C GLN A 230 3.19 22.10 2.29
N GLY A 231 3.79 21.37 3.24
CA GLY A 231 4.89 21.92 4.03
C GLY A 231 5.14 21.15 5.33
N ALA A 232 5.99 21.71 6.18
CA ALA A 232 6.19 21.22 7.54
C ALA A 232 4.92 21.42 8.39
N PRO A 233 4.72 20.65 9.47
CA PRO A 233 3.56 20.78 10.36
C PRO A 233 3.26 22.22 10.81
N ALA A 234 4.28 22.97 11.23
CA ALA A 234 4.12 24.36 11.66
C ALA A 234 3.63 25.29 10.54
N GLN A 235 4.02 25.03 9.28
CA GLN A 235 3.58 25.82 8.12
C GLN A 235 2.11 25.53 7.80
N ILE A 236 1.70 24.26 7.84
CA ILE A 236 0.30 23.88 7.60
C ILE A 236 -0.61 24.40 8.70
N GLN A 237 -0.16 24.35 9.97
CA GLN A 237 -0.93 24.87 11.10
C GLN A 237 -1.17 26.38 11.03
N ALA A 238 -0.28 27.14 10.39
CA ALA A 238 -0.43 28.58 10.19
C ALA A 238 -1.16 28.95 8.88
N ASP A 239 -1.36 28.00 7.95
CA ASP A 239 -2.02 28.27 6.68
C ASP A 239 -3.53 28.36 6.86
N ARG A 240 -4.05 29.58 6.73
CA ARG A 240 -5.48 29.91 6.86
C ARG A 240 -6.37 29.03 5.97
N ARG A 241 -5.95 28.69 4.75
CA ARG A 241 -6.74 27.83 3.83
C ARG A 241 -6.85 26.41 4.37
N CYS A 242 -5.79 25.91 5.02
CA CYS A 242 -5.79 24.58 5.63
C CYS A 242 -6.66 24.55 6.89
N ILE A 243 -6.64 25.62 7.70
CA ILE A 243 -7.50 25.78 8.87
C ILE A 243 -8.98 25.82 8.45
N GLU A 244 -9.31 26.67 7.46
CA GLU A 244 -10.68 26.83 6.94
C GLU A 244 -11.20 25.52 6.34
N ALA A 245 -10.36 24.78 5.61
CA ALA A 245 -10.74 23.48 5.05
C ALA A 245 -10.97 22.40 6.13
N TYR A 246 -10.33 22.51 7.30
CA TYR A 246 -10.47 21.54 8.39
C TYR A 246 -11.65 21.86 9.32
N LEU A 247 -11.86 23.14 9.65
CA LEU A 247 -12.95 23.57 10.54
C LEU A 247 -14.30 23.69 9.84
N GLY A 248 -14.29 23.78 8.50
CA GLY A 248 -15.46 24.18 7.73
C GLY A 248 -15.73 25.68 7.89
N THR A 249 -16.31 26.29 6.87
CA THR A 249 -16.83 27.65 6.98
C THR A 249 -18.16 27.59 7.75
N GLU A 250 -18.18 28.07 9.00
CA GLU A 250 -19.42 28.49 9.66
C GLU A 250 -20.01 29.65 8.85
N GLY A 251 -20.82 29.39 7.83
CA GLY A 251 -21.32 30.48 7.00
C GLY A 251 -22.10 30.17 5.72
N GLU A 252 -22.58 28.96 5.47
CA GLU A 252 -23.58 28.72 4.41
C GLU A 252 -24.65 27.74 4.93
N GLY A 253 -25.70 28.30 5.51
CA GLY A 253 -26.96 27.68 5.87
C GLY A 253 -28.08 28.71 5.71
#